data_AF-A0A3D1DZI2-F1
#
_entry.id   AF-A0A3D1DZI2-F1
#
_cell.length_a   1.000
_cell.length_b   1.000
_cell.length_c   1.000
_cell.angle_alpha   90.00
_cell.angle_beta   90.00
_cell.angle_gamma   90.00
#
_symmetry.space_group_name_H-M   'P 1'
#
loop_
_entity.id
_entity.type
_entity.pdbx_description
1 polymer ?
#
loop_
_entity_poly.entity_id
_entity_poly.type
_entity_poly.pdbx_seq_one_letter_code
_entity_poly.pdbx_strand_id
1 'polypeptide(L)'
;LDRWRVFEQPVFHGGADSSITFTLDCNWKLAVENYCEAYHLPFIHPALNTYSRLEDHYNILDDGGFAGQGTTVYQPQITDDGRRFPKFSALPSQWDKGAEYVALFPNVLLGVHNDHAFAILLTPDGPGRTIEQVELYYADEAACGSDFADMRATNTTMWQTVFAEDVGVVEGMQRGRSASGYDGGKFSAVMDTPTHHFHRWVATELIV
;
A
#
# COMPACT_ATOMS: atom_id res chain seq x y z
N LEU A 1 14.57 -7.39 0.48
CA LEU A 1 14.79 -5.97 0.12
C LEU A 1 15.78 -5.40 1.12
N ASP A 2 17.00 -5.01 0.71
CA ASP A 2 18.01 -4.52 1.66
C ASP A 2 17.51 -3.33 2.50
N ARG A 3 16.68 -2.48 1.91
CA ARG A 3 15.99 -1.36 2.58
C ARG A 3 15.17 -1.81 3.80
N TRP A 4 14.52 -2.95 3.71
CA TRP A 4 13.65 -3.52 4.74
C TRP A 4 14.32 -4.65 5.51
N ARG A 5 15.66 -4.76 5.47
CA ARG A 5 16.39 -5.82 6.16
C ARG A 5 16.10 -5.88 7.66
N VAL A 6 15.79 -4.74 8.29
CA VAL A 6 15.38 -4.70 9.71
C VAL A 6 14.06 -5.42 10.00
N PHE A 7 13.24 -5.67 8.99
CA PHE A 7 11.99 -6.44 9.07
C PHE A 7 12.16 -7.91 8.65
N GLU A 8 13.39 -8.40 8.44
CA GLU A 8 13.68 -9.82 8.26
C GLU A 8 13.54 -10.57 9.61
N GLN A 9 12.31 -10.58 10.10
CA GLN A 9 11.87 -11.14 11.37
C GLN A 9 10.61 -11.98 11.11
N PRO A 10 10.21 -12.87 12.03
CA PRO A 10 8.94 -13.58 11.91
C PRO A 10 7.77 -12.61 11.76
N VAL A 11 6.83 -13.00 10.89
CA VAL A 11 5.56 -12.30 10.70
C VAL A 11 4.43 -13.32 10.81
N PHE A 12 3.34 -12.92 11.45
CA PHE A 12 2.24 -13.83 11.79
C PHE A 12 0.97 -13.36 11.08
N HIS A 13 0.38 -14.23 10.26
CA HIS A 13 -0.88 -13.92 9.59
C HIS A 13 -1.99 -13.72 10.61
N GLY A 14 -2.77 -12.64 10.47
CA GLY A 14 -3.78 -12.27 11.45
C GLY A 14 -5.00 -13.19 11.52
N GLY A 15 -5.15 -14.12 10.56
CA GLY A 15 -6.28 -15.02 10.45
C GLY A 15 -7.31 -14.55 9.43
N ALA A 16 -8.49 -15.19 9.44
CA ALA A 16 -9.54 -14.94 8.44
C ALA A 16 -10.10 -13.51 8.47
N ASP A 17 -10.01 -12.83 9.63
CA ASP A 17 -10.38 -11.43 9.84
C ASP A 17 -9.30 -10.45 9.37
N SER A 18 -8.21 -10.93 8.76
CA SER A 18 -7.08 -10.15 8.25
C SER A 18 -6.86 -10.36 6.75
N SER A 19 -7.90 -10.83 6.04
CA SER A 19 -7.92 -11.11 4.61
C SER A 19 -9.04 -10.31 3.94
N ILE A 20 -8.72 -9.54 2.91
CA ILE A 20 -9.66 -8.67 2.18
C ILE A 20 -9.51 -8.94 0.68
N THR A 21 -10.63 -9.00 -0.04
CA THR A 21 -10.63 -9.18 -1.49
C THR A 21 -11.45 -8.08 -2.18
N PHE A 22 -10.88 -7.47 -3.21
CA PHE A 22 -11.60 -6.61 -4.14
C PHE A 22 -11.58 -7.18 -5.56
N THR A 23 -12.65 -6.95 -6.30
CA THR A 23 -12.66 -7.09 -7.77
C THR A 23 -12.69 -5.69 -8.34
N LEU A 24 -11.66 -5.34 -9.11
CA LEU A 24 -11.50 -4.03 -9.71
C LEU A 24 -11.82 -4.11 -11.21
N ASP A 25 -12.66 -3.22 -11.72
CA ASP A 25 -12.91 -3.06 -13.16
C ASP A 25 -11.82 -2.20 -13.83
N CYS A 26 -10.56 -2.57 -13.61
CA CYS A 26 -9.39 -1.90 -14.17
C CYS A 26 -8.25 -2.87 -14.51
N ASN A 27 -7.34 -2.41 -15.37
CA ASN A 27 -6.06 -3.08 -15.59
C ASN A 27 -5.20 -3.03 -14.33
N TRP A 28 -4.52 -4.13 -13.98
CA TRP A 28 -3.68 -4.24 -12.78
C TRP A 28 -2.60 -3.15 -12.68
N LYS A 29 -2.08 -2.67 -13.82
CA LYS A 29 -1.07 -1.61 -13.84
C LYS A 29 -1.60 -0.31 -13.21
N LEU A 30 -2.90 -0.05 -13.30
CA LEU A 30 -3.50 1.17 -12.74
C LEU A 30 -3.51 1.15 -11.21
N ALA A 31 -3.66 -0.04 -10.60
CA ALA A 31 -3.53 -0.20 -9.15
C ALA A 31 -2.08 0.01 -8.69
N VAL A 32 -1.10 -0.48 -9.45
CA VAL A 32 0.33 -0.19 -9.18
C VAL A 32 0.64 1.30 -9.34
N GLU A 33 0.13 1.93 -10.40
CA GLU A 33 0.30 3.38 -10.63
C GLU A 33 -0.22 4.21 -9.45
N ASN A 34 -1.42 3.87 -8.94
CA ASN A 34 -2.05 4.51 -7.79
C ASN A 34 -1.21 4.31 -6.51
N TYR A 35 -0.72 3.09 -6.26
CA TYR A 35 0.01 2.76 -5.05
C TYR A 35 1.42 3.35 -4.97
N CYS A 36 2.06 3.58 -6.13
CA CYS A 36 3.45 4.05 -6.20
C CYS A 36 3.66 5.47 -5.66
N GLU A 37 2.61 6.29 -5.58
CA GLU A 37 2.72 7.72 -5.26
C GLU A 37 1.84 8.12 -4.06
N ALA A 38 2.13 9.29 -3.50
CA ALA A 38 1.40 9.87 -2.37
C ALA A 38 0.59 11.13 -2.75
N TYR A 39 0.72 11.60 -3.98
CA TYR A 39 0.11 12.83 -4.48
C TYR A 39 -1.41 12.83 -4.36
N HIS A 40 -2.06 11.68 -4.54
CA HIS A 40 -3.52 11.57 -4.43
C HIS A 40 -4.05 11.66 -2.99
N LEU A 41 -3.20 11.43 -1.97
CA LEU A 41 -3.64 11.25 -0.57
C LEU A 41 -4.59 12.35 -0.06
N PRO A 42 -4.31 13.67 -0.23
CA PRO A 42 -5.19 14.71 0.30
C PRO A 42 -6.58 14.75 -0.32
N PHE A 43 -6.75 14.15 -1.51
CA PHE A 43 -7.98 14.22 -2.30
C PHE A 43 -8.82 12.96 -2.18
N ILE A 44 -8.18 11.80 -1.98
CA ILE A 44 -8.84 10.49 -1.98
C ILE A 44 -9.00 9.93 -0.56
N HIS A 45 -8.02 10.18 0.34
CA HIS A 45 -8.02 9.63 1.70
C HIS A 45 -8.05 10.72 2.78
N PRO A 46 -9.16 11.47 2.93
CA PRO A 46 -9.22 12.58 3.87
C PRO A 46 -8.97 12.13 5.32
N ALA A 47 -9.37 10.90 5.69
CA ALA A 47 -9.11 10.34 7.01
C ALA A 47 -7.63 9.98 7.20
N LEU A 48 -7.02 9.24 6.27
CA LEU A 48 -5.59 8.89 6.30
C LEU A 48 -4.70 10.13 6.38
N ASN A 49 -5.03 11.14 5.58
CA ASN A 49 -4.29 12.39 5.54
C ASN A 49 -4.34 13.17 6.87
N THR A 50 -5.18 12.81 7.84
CA THR A 50 -5.14 13.39 9.20
C THR A 50 -3.99 12.86 10.06
N TYR A 51 -3.50 11.65 9.79
CA TYR A 51 -2.46 10.98 10.58
C TYR A 51 -1.25 10.49 9.76
N SER A 52 -1.26 10.73 8.45
CA SER A 52 -0.14 10.59 7.51
C SER A 52 -0.31 11.61 6.37
N ARG A 53 0.15 12.85 6.61
CA ARG A 53 -0.08 13.98 5.68
C ARG A 53 0.90 13.94 4.52
N LEU A 54 0.50 14.40 3.34
CA LEU A 54 1.37 14.46 2.16
C LEU A 54 2.76 15.08 2.43
N GLU A 55 2.88 16.15 3.22
CA GLU A 55 4.17 16.78 3.53
C GLU A 55 5.14 15.90 4.34
N ASP A 56 4.64 14.84 4.99
CA ASP A 56 5.43 13.90 5.78
C ASP A 56 5.95 12.73 4.91
N HIS A 57 5.56 12.68 3.62
CA HIS A 57 5.91 11.62 2.68
C HIS A 57 7.16 11.91 1.83
N TYR A 58 7.81 10.85 1.39
CA TYR A 58 8.97 10.87 0.50
C TYR A 58 8.90 9.73 -0.51
N ASN A 59 9.54 9.92 -1.67
CA ASN A 59 9.56 8.93 -2.74
C ASN A 59 10.64 7.88 -2.50
N ILE A 60 10.32 6.62 -2.84
CA ILE A 60 11.23 5.48 -2.81
C ILE A 60 11.42 5.00 -4.24
N LEU A 61 12.68 4.92 -4.66
CA LEU A 61 13.10 4.46 -5.98
C LEU A 61 14.23 3.46 -5.81
N ASP A 62 14.20 2.38 -6.58
CA ASP A 62 15.25 1.37 -6.61
C ASP A 62 15.50 0.91 -8.05
N ASP A 63 16.70 0.41 -8.34
CA ASP A 63 17.03 -0.12 -9.68
C ASP A 63 16.68 -1.62 -9.84
N GLY A 64 16.30 -2.29 -8.75
CA GLY A 64 16.06 -3.73 -8.63
C GLY A 64 14.60 -4.17 -8.72
N GLY A 65 13.73 -3.37 -9.34
CA GLY A 65 12.36 -3.77 -9.70
C GLY A 65 11.29 -3.43 -8.66
N PHE A 66 11.45 -2.34 -7.92
CA PHE A 66 10.38 -1.79 -7.09
C PHE A 66 10.44 -0.26 -6.99
N ALA A 67 9.32 0.34 -6.66
CA ALA A 67 9.21 1.76 -6.34
C ALA A 67 8.04 2.00 -5.38
N GLY A 68 7.98 3.19 -4.78
CA GLY A 68 6.84 3.56 -3.95
C GLY A 68 7.08 4.83 -3.16
N GLN A 69 6.54 4.85 -1.95
CA GLN A 69 6.55 6.00 -1.06
C GLN A 69 6.69 5.57 0.40
N GLY A 70 7.22 6.46 1.22
CA GLY A 70 7.23 6.29 2.67
C GLY A 70 6.77 7.54 3.37
N THR A 71 6.42 7.41 4.64
CA THR A 71 6.04 8.51 5.51
C THR A 71 6.91 8.50 6.77
N THR A 72 7.22 9.69 7.26
CA THR A 72 7.89 9.89 8.55
C THR A 72 6.90 9.95 9.72
N VAL A 73 5.60 10.03 9.42
CA VAL A 73 4.52 10.16 10.40
C VAL A 73 3.34 9.27 10.00
N TYR A 74 3.10 8.23 10.80
CA TYR A 74 1.96 7.33 10.73
C TYR A 74 1.53 6.99 12.16
N GLN A 75 0.39 7.53 12.58
CA GLN A 75 -0.11 7.39 13.95
C GLN A 75 -1.63 7.22 13.99
N PRO A 76 -2.18 6.12 13.44
CA PRO A 76 -3.59 5.82 13.57
C PRO A 76 -3.97 5.58 15.04
N GLN A 77 -5.20 5.88 15.38
CA GLN A 77 -5.80 5.43 16.64
C GLN A 77 -6.66 4.20 16.35
N ILE A 78 -6.19 3.03 16.80
CA ILE A 78 -6.87 1.74 16.58
C ILE A 78 -7.79 1.41 17.77
N THR A 79 -7.51 1.94 18.96
CA THR A 79 -8.35 1.73 20.15
C THR A 79 -8.49 3.00 20.98
N ASP A 80 -9.67 3.16 21.60
CA ASP A 80 -9.97 4.25 22.52
C ASP A 80 -9.21 4.15 23.85
N ASP A 81 -8.84 2.92 24.24
CA ASP A 81 -8.16 2.62 25.50
C ASP A 81 -6.63 2.77 25.45
N GLY A 82 -6.08 3.14 24.29
CA GLY A 82 -4.65 3.37 24.13
C GLY A 82 -3.79 2.11 23.97
N ARG A 83 -4.39 0.90 23.91
CA ARG A 83 -3.66 -0.32 23.55
C ARG A 83 -2.94 -0.18 22.21
N ARG A 84 -1.84 -0.92 22.05
CA ARG A 84 -1.03 -1.00 20.83
C ARG A 84 -0.63 -2.44 20.57
N PHE A 85 -0.49 -2.81 19.30
CA PHE A 85 0.09 -4.10 18.96
C PHE A 85 1.55 -4.18 19.41
N PRO A 86 2.06 -5.37 19.72
CA PRO A 86 3.50 -5.58 19.88
C PRO A 86 4.25 -5.18 18.60
N LYS A 87 5.44 -4.61 18.77
CA LYS A 87 6.27 -4.13 17.67
C LYS A 87 7.30 -5.15 17.26
N PHE A 88 7.78 -5.06 16.02
CA PHE A 88 9.00 -5.73 15.60
C PHE A 88 10.16 -5.33 16.52
N SER A 89 11.07 -6.28 16.77
CA SER A 89 12.16 -6.08 17.70
C SER A 89 13.27 -5.21 17.09
N ALA A 90 13.93 -4.42 17.93
CA ALA A 90 15.14 -3.66 17.57
C ALA A 90 15.02 -2.76 16.32
N LEU A 91 13.83 -2.23 16.04
CA LEU A 91 13.66 -1.26 14.95
C LEU A 91 14.38 0.07 15.28
N PRO A 92 15.08 0.67 14.31
CA PRO A 92 15.58 2.05 14.43
C PRO A 92 14.44 3.04 14.69
N SER A 93 14.74 4.15 15.39
CA SER A 93 13.74 5.14 15.83
C SER A 93 12.95 5.79 14.70
N GLN A 94 13.45 5.75 13.46
CA GLN A 94 12.70 6.22 12.28
C GLN A 94 11.37 5.47 12.10
N TRP A 95 11.27 4.23 12.58
CA TRP A 95 10.05 3.42 12.49
C TRP A 95 9.09 3.62 13.66
N ASP A 96 9.44 4.43 14.67
CA ASP A 96 8.52 4.73 15.78
C ASP A 96 7.21 5.33 15.29
N LYS A 97 7.30 6.13 14.23
CA LYS A 97 6.20 6.76 13.51
C LYS A 97 6.32 6.61 12.00
N GLY A 98 7.35 5.92 11.52
CA GLY A 98 7.56 5.73 10.09
C GLY A 98 6.79 4.55 9.53
N ALA A 99 6.45 4.65 8.27
CA ALA A 99 5.84 3.60 7.48
C ALA A 99 6.34 3.68 6.04
N GLU A 100 6.40 2.55 5.35
CA GLU A 100 6.78 2.52 3.93
C GLU A 100 5.86 1.61 3.13
N TYR A 101 5.61 2.01 1.90
CA TYR A 101 4.68 1.40 0.95
C TYR A 101 5.41 1.26 -0.40
N VAL A 102 5.71 0.04 -0.82
CA VAL A 102 6.40 -0.21 -2.09
C VAL A 102 5.65 -1.21 -2.95
N ALA A 103 5.57 -0.92 -4.24
CA ALA A 103 5.19 -1.89 -5.25
C ALA A 103 6.42 -2.68 -5.69
N LEU A 104 6.45 -3.96 -5.37
CA LEU A 104 7.35 -4.94 -5.97
C LEU A 104 6.80 -5.35 -7.33
N PHE A 105 7.51 -4.98 -8.38
CA PHE A 105 7.06 -5.31 -9.73
C PHE A 105 7.20 -6.82 -9.99
N PRO A 106 6.24 -7.44 -10.71
CA PRO A 106 5.12 -6.78 -11.37
C PRO A 106 3.98 -6.37 -10.43
N ASN A 107 3.53 -7.24 -9.52
CA ASN A 107 2.14 -7.21 -9.08
C ASN A 107 1.93 -7.43 -7.57
N VAL A 108 2.94 -7.15 -6.75
CA VAL A 108 2.83 -7.25 -5.29
C VAL A 108 3.03 -5.87 -4.67
N LEU A 109 2.05 -5.38 -3.94
CA LEU A 109 2.16 -4.13 -3.17
C LEU A 109 2.39 -4.50 -1.70
N LEU A 110 3.35 -3.85 -1.05
CA LEU A 110 3.70 -4.12 0.33
C LEU A 110 3.63 -2.84 1.16
N GLY A 111 3.16 -2.97 2.39
CA GLY A 111 3.24 -1.93 3.41
C GLY A 111 3.91 -2.49 4.67
N VAL A 112 4.83 -1.73 5.28
CA VAL A 112 5.49 -2.10 6.54
C VAL A 112 5.39 -0.98 7.56
N HIS A 113 4.95 -1.33 8.76
CA HIS A 113 4.82 -0.47 9.95
C HIS A 113 5.59 -1.11 11.11
N ASN A 114 5.65 -0.44 12.26
CA ASN A 114 6.43 -0.99 13.38
C ASN A 114 5.78 -2.20 14.06
N ASP A 115 4.49 -2.43 13.87
CA ASP A 115 3.73 -3.48 14.56
C ASP A 115 2.98 -4.43 13.62
N HIS A 116 2.81 -4.04 12.36
CA HIS A 116 2.22 -4.89 11.33
C HIS A 116 2.79 -4.58 9.95
N ALA A 117 2.52 -5.48 9.02
CA ALA A 117 2.78 -5.33 7.60
C ALA A 117 1.57 -5.83 6.83
N PHE A 118 1.47 -5.47 5.56
CA PHE A 118 0.50 -6.04 4.65
C PHE A 118 1.09 -6.34 3.30
N ALA A 119 0.49 -7.31 2.62
CA ALA A 119 0.77 -7.62 1.23
C ALA A 119 -0.53 -7.59 0.43
N ILE A 120 -0.46 -7.00 -0.75
CA ILE A 120 -1.54 -6.94 -1.72
C ILE A 120 -1.06 -7.64 -2.99
N LEU A 121 -1.71 -8.73 -3.37
CA LEU A 121 -1.46 -9.42 -4.62
C LEU A 121 -2.49 -8.99 -5.67
N LEU A 122 -2.00 -8.41 -6.77
CA LEU A 122 -2.82 -8.05 -7.92
C LEU A 122 -2.82 -9.19 -8.94
N THR A 123 -3.94 -9.87 -9.11
CA THR A 123 -4.11 -10.96 -10.08
C THR A 123 -4.93 -10.47 -11.27
N PRO A 124 -4.33 -10.29 -12.46
CA PRO A 124 -5.07 -9.86 -13.64
C PRO A 124 -6.11 -10.90 -14.07
N ASP A 125 -7.36 -10.48 -14.28
CA ASP A 125 -8.46 -11.29 -14.84
C ASP A 125 -8.88 -10.73 -16.21
N GLY A 126 -7.86 -10.54 -17.06
CA GLY A 126 -7.98 -9.88 -18.36
C GLY A 126 -7.49 -8.43 -18.36
N PRO A 127 -7.61 -7.72 -19.50
CA PRO A 127 -7.00 -6.42 -19.69
C PRO A 127 -7.69 -5.26 -18.97
N GLY A 128 -8.92 -5.45 -18.48
CA GLY A 128 -9.71 -4.42 -17.80
C GLY A 128 -10.34 -4.90 -16.50
N ARG A 129 -9.82 -5.98 -15.91
CA ARG A 129 -10.30 -6.52 -14.64
C ARG A 129 -9.15 -7.12 -13.84
N THR A 130 -9.13 -6.90 -12.54
CA THR A 130 -8.10 -7.37 -11.62
C THR A 130 -8.73 -7.85 -10.32
N ILE A 131 -8.25 -8.96 -9.77
CA ILE A 131 -8.57 -9.40 -8.41
C ILE A 131 -7.45 -8.95 -7.49
N GLU A 132 -7.79 -8.14 -6.50
CA GLU A 132 -6.88 -7.66 -5.48
C GLU A 132 -7.09 -8.44 -4.18
N GLN A 133 -6.02 -9.06 -3.68
CA GLN A 133 -6.03 -9.84 -2.44
C GLN A 133 -5.10 -9.20 -1.42
N VAL A 134 -5.65 -8.70 -0.31
CA VAL A 134 -4.90 -8.09 0.80
C VAL A 134 -4.80 -9.08 1.94
N GLU A 135 -3.61 -9.21 2.51
CA GLU A 135 -3.34 -9.99 3.72
C GLU A 135 -2.57 -9.14 4.74
N LEU A 136 -3.06 -9.09 5.99
CA LEU A 136 -2.40 -8.40 7.09
C LEU A 136 -1.60 -9.39 7.96
N TYR A 137 -0.41 -8.96 8.35
CA TYR A 137 0.53 -9.72 9.16
C TYR A 137 1.00 -8.88 10.34
N TYR A 138 1.20 -9.50 11.49
CA TYR A 138 1.59 -8.83 12.73
C TYR A 138 3.01 -9.25 13.15
N ALA A 139 3.68 -8.36 13.88
CA ALA A 139 5.07 -8.54 14.30
C ALA A 139 5.27 -9.63 15.36
N ASP A 140 4.22 -9.98 16.10
CA ASP A 140 4.27 -10.92 17.22
C ASP A 140 3.04 -11.83 17.21
N GLU A 141 3.24 -13.11 17.50
CA GLU A 141 2.17 -14.13 17.54
C GLU A 141 1.08 -13.78 18.56
N ALA A 142 1.42 -13.08 19.64
CA ALA A 142 0.45 -12.62 20.63
C ALA A 142 -0.65 -11.75 20.00
N ALA A 143 -0.32 -10.98 18.96
CA ALA A 143 -1.28 -10.15 18.24
C ALA A 143 -2.35 -10.98 17.51
N CYS A 144 -2.11 -12.28 17.26
CA CYS A 144 -3.06 -13.20 16.64
C CYS A 144 -3.98 -13.89 17.68
N GLY A 145 -3.73 -13.70 18.98
CA GLY A 145 -4.55 -14.24 20.07
C GLY A 145 -5.90 -13.52 20.26
N SER A 146 -6.74 -14.06 21.14
CA SER A 146 -8.05 -13.46 21.46
C SER A 146 -7.96 -12.06 22.06
N ASP A 147 -6.88 -11.77 22.78
CA ASP A 147 -6.68 -10.52 23.52
C ASP A 147 -6.54 -9.29 22.60
N PHE A 148 -6.23 -9.53 21.32
CA PHE A 148 -6.08 -8.52 20.28
C PHE A 148 -7.13 -8.65 19.18
N ALA A 149 -8.12 -9.54 19.31
CA ALA A 149 -9.09 -9.81 18.24
C ALA A 149 -9.90 -8.56 17.85
N ASP A 150 -10.30 -7.75 18.82
CA ASP A 150 -10.99 -6.49 18.58
C ASP A 150 -10.08 -5.47 17.86
N MET A 151 -8.82 -5.38 18.28
CA MET A 151 -7.83 -4.52 17.64
C MET A 151 -7.55 -4.92 16.19
N ARG A 152 -7.43 -6.23 15.92
CA ARG A 152 -7.25 -6.74 14.55
C ARG A 152 -8.46 -6.40 13.69
N ALA A 153 -9.68 -6.61 14.19
CA ALA A 153 -10.90 -6.26 13.47
C ALA A 153 -10.98 -4.76 13.12
N THR A 154 -10.60 -3.88 14.05
CA THR A 154 -10.52 -2.43 13.79
C THR A 154 -9.44 -2.10 12.76
N ASN A 155 -8.24 -2.69 12.88
CA ASN A 155 -7.14 -2.48 11.94
C ASN A 155 -7.50 -2.94 10.53
N THR A 156 -8.12 -4.12 10.39
CA THR A 156 -8.62 -4.63 9.11
C THR A 156 -9.67 -3.70 8.53
N THR A 157 -10.63 -3.23 9.32
CA THR A 157 -11.69 -2.33 8.85
C THR A 157 -11.11 -0.99 8.37
N MET A 158 -10.10 -0.47 9.08
CA MET A 158 -9.39 0.75 8.68
C MET A 158 -8.71 0.56 7.33
N TRP A 159 -7.91 -0.49 7.16
CA TRP A 159 -7.23 -0.77 5.89
C TRP A 159 -8.20 -1.06 4.75
N GLN A 160 -9.24 -1.85 5.00
CA GLN A 160 -10.29 -2.11 4.03
C GLN A 160 -10.95 -0.81 3.56
N THR A 161 -11.18 0.14 4.47
CA THR A 161 -11.77 1.43 4.13
C THR A 161 -10.82 2.25 3.25
N VAL A 162 -9.54 2.35 3.65
CA VAL A 162 -8.51 3.07 2.86
C VAL A 162 -8.41 2.48 1.44
N PHE A 163 -8.25 1.17 1.31
CA PHE A 163 -8.14 0.53 -0.02
C PHE A 163 -9.45 0.62 -0.83
N ALA A 164 -10.61 0.60 -0.18
CA ALA A 164 -11.89 0.77 -0.87
C ALA A 164 -12.08 2.17 -1.48
N GLU A 165 -11.47 3.21 -0.89
CA GLU A 165 -11.50 4.58 -1.43
C GLU A 165 -10.81 4.68 -2.80
N ASP A 166 -9.79 3.85 -3.05
CA ASP A 166 -9.06 3.80 -4.32
C ASP A 166 -9.81 3.11 -5.46
N VAL A 167 -10.76 2.21 -5.15
CA VAL A 167 -11.47 1.41 -6.17
C VAL A 167 -12.12 2.30 -7.23
N GLY A 168 -12.85 3.33 -6.80
CA GLY A 168 -13.50 4.26 -7.71
C GLY A 168 -12.51 5.07 -8.55
N VAL A 169 -11.32 5.33 -8.01
CA VAL A 169 -10.23 6.08 -8.69
C VAL A 169 -9.63 5.24 -9.79
N VAL A 170 -9.19 4.01 -9.49
CA VAL A 170 -8.52 3.13 -10.48
C VAL A 170 -9.46 2.68 -11.59
N GLU A 171 -10.74 2.49 -11.30
CA GLU A 171 -11.77 2.23 -12.32
C GLU A 171 -12.12 3.48 -13.13
N GLY A 172 -12.14 4.65 -12.49
CA GLY A 172 -12.28 5.94 -13.17
C GLY A 172 -11.12 6.19 -14.14
N MET A 173 -9.90 5.89 -13.70
CA MET A 173 -8.67 5.86 -14.49
C MET A 173 -8.77 4.93 -15.70
N GLN A 174 -9.35 3.73 -15.53
CA GLN A 174 -9.59 2.80 -16.64
C GLN A 174 -10.57 3.41 -17.67
N ARG A 175 -11.74 3.89 -17.20
CA ARG A 175 -12.75 4.50 -18.07
C ARG A 175 -12.21 5.74 -18.81
N GLY A 176 -11.46 6.58 -18.11
CA GLY A 176 -10.86 7.80 -18.67
C GLY A 176 -9.85 7.50 -19.78
N ARG A 177 -9.00 6.48 -19.60
CA ARG A 177 -8.03 6.05 -20.61
C ARG A 177 -8.67 5.43 -21.85
N SER A 178 -9.93 4.97 -21.76
CA SER A 178 -10.70 4.47 -22.90
C SER A 178 -11.43 5.56 -23.69
N ALA A 179 -11.38 6.82 -23.24
CA ALA A 179 -12.01 7.94 -23.96
C ALA A 179 -11.27 8.26 -25.27
N SER A 180 -12.01 8.62 -26.32
CA SER A 180 -11.45 8.89 -27.65
C SER A 180 -10.47 10.06 -27.71
N GLY A 181 -10.58 11.01 -26.78
CA GLY A 181 -9.70 12.18 -26.68
C GLY A 181 -8.51 12.01 -25.75
N TYR A 182 -8.32 10.83 -25.15
CA TYR A 182 -7.19 10.60 -24.25
C TYR A 182 -5.90 10.44 -25.06
N ASP A 183 -4.92 11.32 -24.83
CA ASP A 183 -3.63 11.35 -25.53
C ASP A 183 -2.45 10.88 -24.65
N GLY A 184 -2.75 10.42 -23.43
CA GLY A 184 -1.77 9.95 -22.46
C GLY A 184 -1.78 10.75 -21.14
N GLY A 185 -1.09 10.22 -20.14
CA GLY A 185 -0.90 10.88 -18.84
C GLY A 185 0.33 11.78 -18.85
N LYS A 186 0.34 12.81 -18.01
CA LYS A 186 1.53 13.62 -17.72
C LYS A 186 1.93 13.40 -16.27
N PHE A 187 3.20 13.10 -16.05
CA PHE A 187 3.77 12.93 -14.72
C PHE A 187 4.16 14.28 -14.11
N SER A 188 3.81 14.49 -12.85
CA SER A 188 4.44 15.47 -11.99
C SER A 188 5.93 15.13 -11.86
N ALA A 189 6.80 16.09 -12.19
CA ALA A 189 8.25 15.92 -12.09
C ALA A 189 8.75 15.72 -10.65
N VAL A 190 7.92 16.04 -9.66
CA VAL A 190 8.24 15.93 -8.23
C VAL A 190 7.56 14.71 -7.61
N MET A 191 6.26 14.55 -7.87
CA MET A 191 5.45 13.58 -7.12
C MET A 191 5.38 12.21 -7.78
N ASP A 192 5.41 12.14 -9.11
CA ASP A 192 5.15 10.89 -9.84
C ASP A 192 6.44 10.17 -10.25
N THR A 193 7.58 10.46 -9.61
CA THR A 193 8.84 9.80 -9.95
C THR A 193 8.80 8.28 -9.74
N PRO A 194 8.16 7.72 -8.68
CA PRO A 194 7.98 6.27 -8.54
C PRO A 194 7.08 5.67 -9.62
N THR A 195 5.98 6.34 -9.96
CA THR A 195 5.05 5.90 -11.00
C THR A 195 5.73 5.90 -12.37
N HIS A 196 6.48 6.97 -12.71
CA HIS A 196 7.27 7.00 -13.93
C HIS A 196 8.32 5.89 -13.99
N HIS A 197 8.94 5.55 -12.85
CA HIS A 197 9.87 4.43 -12.75
C HIS A 197 9.19 3.09 -13.06
N PHE A 198 7.99 2.84 -12.53
CA PHE A 198 7.18 1.67 -12.89
C PHE A 198 6.88 1.61 -14.40
N HIS A 199 6.47 2.72 -15.01
CA HIS A 199 6.22 2.76 -16.45
C HIS A 199 7.46 2.42 -17.28
N ARG A 200 8.64 2.89 -16.86
CA ARG A 200 9.91 2.53 -17.50
C ARG A 200 10.15 1.02 -17.41
N TRP A 201 9.96 0.43 -16.23
CA TRP A 201 10.08 -1.01 -16.03
C TRP A 201 9.10 -1.81 -16.90
N VAL A 202 7.83 -1.41 -16.98
CA VAL A 202 6.84 -2.06 -17.86
C VAL A 202 7.30 -2.03 -19.32
N ALA A 203 7.80 -0.87 -19.78
CA ALA A 203 8.26 -0.71 -21.16
C ALA A 203 9.51 -1.55 -21.48
N THR A 204 10.36 -1.85 -20.50
CA THR A 204 11.59 -2.63 -20.71
C THR A 204 11.43 -4.12 -20.46
N GLU A 205 10.53 -4.54 -19.58
CA GLU A 205 10.43 -5.95 -19.16
C GLU A 205 9.18 -6.68 -19.68
N LEU A 206 8.08 -5.97 -19.97
CA LEU A 206 6.79 -6.59 -20.34
C LEU A 206 6.37 -6.35 -21.79
N ILE A 207 6.98 -5.40 -22.50
CA ILE A 207 6.60 -5.04 -23.88
C ILE A 207 7.63 -5.56 -24.91
N VAL A 208 8.61 -6.36 -24.48
CA VAL A 208 9.68 -6.93 -25.35
C VAL A 208 9.23 -8.20 -26.05
#